data_AF-A0A932TN62-F1
#
_entry.id   AF-A0A932TN62-F1
#
_cell.length_a   1.000
_cell.length_b   1.000
_cell.length_c   1.000
_cell.angle_alpha   90.00
_cell.angle_beta   90.00
_cell.angle_gamma   90.00
#
_symmetry.space_group_name_H-M   'P 1'
#
loop_
_entity.id
_entity.type
_entity.pdbx_description
1 polymer ?
#
loop_
_entity_poly.entity_id
_entity_poly.type
_entity_poly.pdbx_seq_one_letter_code
_entity_poly.pdbx_strand_id
1 'polypeptide(L)'
;MTTQPASGTLICLDASFAGTLLLPEPLTAGADALWESWAQREWRIIAPPHFGAEVVSSVRRASMRGRITPEKEAVALEASLTRVWPTVEIVTITPRAWRRAWEWAREMNRAGIYDTLYLAVAEAAGAEFWTTDENLVRALEAGGWPLPDWVRLATGCASPPGEAGRPSREAAPRLGAPRHRVRRAAQVGRPLPDWV
;
A
#
# COMPACT_ATOMS: atom_id res chain seq x y z
N MET A 1 20.75 7.42 -27.76
CA MET A 1 19.75 8.47 -27.45
C MET A 1 19.21 8.16 -26.07
N THR A 2 19.67 8.95 -25.11
CA THR A 2 19.49 8.73 -23.67
C THR A 2 18.15 9.33 -23.27
N THR A 3 17.15 8.48 -23.01
CA THR A 3 15.86 8.95 -22.51
C THR A 3 15.85 8.83 -20.99
N GLN A 4 16.02 9.97 -20.34
CA GLN A 4 15.92 10.20 -18.91
C GLN A 4 14.56 9.71 -18.38
N PRO A 5 14.48 8.94 -17.27
CA PRO A 5 13.19 8.51 -16.72
C PRO A 5 12.46 9.68 -16.04
N ALA A 6 11.16 9.79 -16.30
CA ALA A 6 10.27 10.77 -15.67
C ALA A 6 9.93 10.31 -14.24
N SER A 7 10.31 11.09 -13.24
CA SER A 7 9.99 10.85 -11.83
C SER A 7 8.47 10.92 -11.59
N GLY A 8 7.89 9.79 -11.19
CA GLY A 8 6.56 9.67 -10.59
C GLY A 8 6.59 8.47 -9.66
N THR A 9 6.46 8.70 -8.35
CA THR A 9 6.69 7.67 -7.33
C THR A 9 5.66 6.55 -7.44
N LEU A 10 6.14 5.30 -7.46
CA LEU A 10 5.34 4.08 -7.34
C LEU A 10 5.29 3.66 -5.88
N ILE A 11 4.12 3.24 -5.41
CA ILE A 11 3.90 2.72 -4.07
C ILE A 11 3.48 1.26 -4.18
N CYS A 12 4.21 0.34 -3.57
CA CYS A 12 3.73 -1.00 -3.29
C CYS A 12 3.24 -1.06 -1.85
N LEU A 13 2.04 -1.57 -1.61
CA LEU A 13 1.53 -1.75 -0.26
C LEU A 13 1.00 -3.15 -0.06
N ASP A 14 1.05 -3.61 1.19
CA ASP A 14 0.50 -4.90 1.58
C ASP A 14 -0.92 -4.81 2.13
N ALA A 15 -1.52 -5.98 2.34
CA ALA A 15 -2.86 -6.09 2.92
C ALA A 15 -2.95 -5.56 4.36
N SER A 16 -1.83 -5.48 5.09
CA SER A 16 -1.83 -4.91 6.44
C SER A 16 -2.10 -3.40 6.38
N PHE A 17 -1.44 -2.67 5.47
CA PHE A 17 -1.70 -1.25 5.25
C PHE A 17 -3.14 -1.02 4.82
N ALA A 18 -3.62 -1.77 3.83
CA ALA A 18 -5.01 -1.67 3.37
C ALA A 18 -6.03 -1.96 4.48
N GLY A 19 -5.70 -2.88 5.40
CA GLY A 19 -6.51 -3.16 6.58
C GLY A 19 -6.75 -1.92 7.45
N THR A 20 -5.76 -1.05 7.62
CA THR A 20 -5.91 0.18 8.42
C THR A 20 -6.88 1.21 7.83
N LEU A 21 -7.14 1.14 6.51
CA LEU A 21 -8.13 1.97 5.82
C LEU A 21 -9.57 1.44 5.99
N LEU A 22 -9.72 0.19 6.42
CA LEU A 22 -10.99 -0.54 6.41
C LEU A 22 -11.47 -0.90 7.82
N LEU A 23 -10.54 -1.03 8.76
CA LEU A 23 -10.78 -1.49 10.11
C LEU A 23 -10.43 -0.38 11.11
N PRO A 24 -11.06 -0.38 12.31
CA PRO A 24 -10.73 0.57 13.36
C PRO A 24 -9.36 0.23 13.96
N GLU A 25 -8.30 0.83 13.40
CA GLU A 25 -6.93 0.62 13.84
C GLU A 25 -6.34 1.93 14.41
N PRO A 26 -5.40 1.89 15.36
CA PRO A 26 -4.76 3.10 15.89
C PRO A 26 -4.13 3.99 14.81
N LEU A 27 -3.75 3.40 13.68
CA LEU A 27 -3.09 4.06 12.56
C LEU A 27 -4.05 4.59 11.48
N THR A 28 -5.36 4.35 11.59
CA THR A 28 -6.33 4.66 10.53
C THR A 28 -6.23 6.11 10.03
N ALA A 29 -6.18 7.10 10.92
CA ALA A 29 -6.10 8.51 10.52
C ALA A 29 -4.80 8.86 9.75
N GLY A 30 -3.67 8.25 10.12
CA GLY A 30 -2.40 8.45 9.41
C GLY A 30 -2.39 7.75 8.06
N ALA A 31 -2.93 6.54 7.99
CA ALA A 31 -3.05 5.78 6.75
C ALA A 31 -3.98 6.47 5.74
N ASP A 32 -5.12 7.00 6.20
CA ASP A 32 -6.04 7.79 5.36
C ASP A 32 -5.36 9.04 4.81
N ALA A 33 -4.63 9.78 5.65
CA ALA A 33 -3.90 10.96 5.21
C ALA A 33 -2.83 10.62 4.16
N LEU A 34 -2.04 9.55 4.38
CA LEU A 34 -1.05 9.08 3.40
C LEU A 34 -1.72 8.70 2.07
N TRP A 35 -2.78 7.90 2.14
CA TRP A 35 -3.54 7.44 0.99
C TRP A 35 -4.10 8.59 0.15
N GLU A 36 -4.74 9.56 0.80
CA GLU A 36 -5.23 10.77 0.14
C GLU A 36 -4.09 11.58 -0.48
N SER A 37 -2.95 11.67 0.21
CA SER A 37 -1.79 12.39 -0.26
C SER A 37 -1.15 11.76 -1.50
N TRP A 38 -1.20 10.43 -1.63
CA TRP A 38 -0.76 9.71 -2.83
C TRP A 38 -1.70 9.97 -4.00
N ALA A 39 -3.00 9.93 -3.75
CA ALA A 39 -4.01 10.27 -4.76
C ALA A 39 -3.86 11.71 -5.28
N GLN A 40 -3.61 12.68 -4.38
CA GLN A 40 -3.38 14.08 -4.75
C GLN A 40 -2.12 14.30 -5.59
N ARG A 41 -1.09 13.47 -5.37
CA ARG A 41 0.17 13.51 -6.13
C ARG A 41 0.13 12.65 -7.40
N GLU A 42 -1.01 12.04 -7.70
CA GLU A 42 -1.17 11.10 -8.82
C GLU A 42 -0.15 9.95 -8.78
N TRP A 43 0.24 9.53 -7.57
CA TRP A 43 1.11 8.37 -7.37
C TRP A 43 0.35 7.09 -7.66
N ARG A 44 1.03 6.16 -8.31
CA ARG A 44 0.46 4.85 -8.65
C ARG A 44 0.69 3.88 -7.51
N ILE A 45 -0.36 3.15 -7.18
CA ILE A 45 -0.34 2.13 -6.14
C ILE A 45 -0.38 0.76 -6.83
N ILE A 46 0.55 -0.13 -6.50
CA ILE A 46 0.69 -1.46 -7.07
C ILE A 46 0.64 -2.54 -5.98
N ALA A 47 0.18 -3.74 -6.32
CA ALA A 47 0.22 -4.89 -5.42
C ALA A 47 0.24 -6.23 -6.19
N PRO A 48 0.76 -7.32 -5.61
CA PRO A 48 0.71 -8.66 -6.19
C PRO A 48 -0.74 -9.23 -6.26
N PRO A 49 -0.99 -10.27 -7.08
CA PRO A 49 -2.34 -10.82 -7.31
C PRO A 49 -3.09 -11.32 -6.08
N HIS A 50 -2.38 -11.69 -5.01
CA HIS A 50 -3.00 -12.21 -3.79
C HIS A 50 -3.49 -11.10 -2.83
N PHE A 51 -3.20 -9.83 -3.13
CA PHE A 51 -3.58 -8.68 -2.32
C PHE A 51 -5.07 -8.66 -1.96
N GLY A 52 -5.96 -8.80 -2.96
CA GLY A 52 -7.40 -8.77 -2.73
C GLY A 52 -7.87 -9.88 -1.79
N ALA A 53 -7.32 -11.09 -1.94
CA ALA A 53 -7.65 -12.22 -1.09
C ALA A 53 -7.22 -11.98 0.36
N GLU A 54 -6.03 -11.41 0.57
CA GLU A 54 -5.54 -11.08 1.91
C GLU A 54 -6.34 -9.96 2.58
N VAL A 55 -6.69 -8.91 1.84
CA VAL A 55 -7.51 -7.80 2.33
C VAL A 55 -8.87 -8.31 2.79
N VAL A 56 -9.60 -9.03 1.92
CA VAL A 56 -10.92 -9.58 2.28
C VAL A 56 -10.81 -10.57 3.44
N SER A 57 -9.77 -11.41 3.44
CA SER A 57 -9.50 -12.33 4.56
C SER A 57 -9.17 -11.59 5.86
N SER A 58 -8.56 -10.41 5.80
CA SER A 58 -8.28 -9.59 6.98
C SER A 58 -9.57 -9.07 7.62
N VAL A 59 -10.50 -8.56 6.80
CA VAL A 59 -11.83 -8.10 7.22
C VAL A 59 -12.60 -9.26 7.84
N ARG A 60 -12.63 -10.42 7.17
CA ARG A 60 -13.29 -11.62 7.69
C ARG A 60 -12.72 -12.08 9.03
N ARG A 61 -11.39 -12.10 9.15
CA ARG A 61 -10.72 -12.48 10.40
C ARG A 61 -10.96 -11.46 11.52
N ALA A 62 -11.12 -10.17 11.22
CA ALA A 62 -11.47 -9.16 12.22
C ALA A 62 -12.86 -9.40 12.82
N SER A 63 -13.85 -9.71 11.97
CA SER A 63 -15.20 -10.07 12.41
C SER A 63 -15.21 -11.37 13.21
N MET A 64 -14.57 -12.43 12.71
CA MET A 64 -14.48 -13.73 13.42
C MET A 64 -13.83 -13.63 14.80
N ARG A 65 -12.98 -12.63 15.03
CA ARG A 65 -12.33 -12.37 16.33
C ARG A 65 -13.07 -11.34 17.18
N GLY A 66 -14.27 -10.92 16.78
CA GLY A 66 -15.12 -9.98 17.53
C GLY A 66 -14.58 -8.54 17.58
N ARG A 67 -13.62 -8.17 16.72
CA ARG A 67 -13.07 -6.80 16.70
C ARG A 67 -14.02 -5.80 16.05
N ILE A 68 -14.87 -6.29 15.16
CA ILE A 68 -15.89 -5.53 14.46
C ILE A 68 -17.20 -6.31 14.51
N THR A 69 -18.33 -5.62 14.39
CA THR A 69 -19.64 -6.25 14.29
C THR A 69 -19.89 -6.75 12.86
N PRO A 70 -20.85 -7.67 12.64
CA PRO A 70 -21.22 -8.11 11.29
C PRO A 70 -21.62 -6.95 10.35
N GLU A 71 -22.26 -5.90 10.87
CA GLU A 71 -22.63 -4.73 10.10
C GLU A 71 -21.39 -3.94 9.66
N LYS A 72 -20.42 -3.77 10.56
CA LYS A 72 -19.13 -3.15 10.23
C LYS A 72 -18.31 -4.01 9.27
N GLU A 73 -18.39 -5.33 9.36
CA GLU A 73 -17.77 -6.26 8.41
C GLU A 73 -18.30 -6.04 7.00
N ALA A 74 -19.63 -5.95 6.82
CA ALA A 74 -20.25 -5.68 5.53
C ALA A 74 -19.79 -4.34 4.95
N VAL A 75 -19.75 -3.28 5.77
CA VAL A 75 -19.26 -1.96 5.36
C VAL A 75 -17.78 -2.01 4.94
N ALA A 76 -16.93 -2.70 5.70
CA ALA A 76 -15.50 -2.84 5.39
C ALA A 76 -15.27 -3.67 4.11
N LEU A 77 -16.06 -4.71 3.88
CA LEU A 77 -16.02 -5.48 2.64
C LEU A 77 -16.39 -4.59 1.45
N GLU A 78 -17.51 -3.88 1.51
CA GLU A 78 -17.93 -2.99 0.43
C GLU A 78 -16.89 -1.88 0.17
N ALA A 79 -16.31 -1.29 1.22
CA ALA A 79 -15.22 -0.32 1.07
C ALA A 79 -13.96 -0.93 0.42
N SER A 80 -13.63 -2.19 0.73
CA SER A 80 -12.50 -2.88 0.09
C SER A 80 -12.70 -3.01 -1.42
N LEU A 81 -13.94 -3.27 -1.86
CA LEU A 81 -14.28 -3.51 -3.27
C LEU A 81 -14.48 -2.21 -4.06
N THR A 82 -14.99 -1.16 -3.41
CA THR A 82 -15.40 0.09 -4.08
C THR A 82 -14.40 1.23 -3.93
N ARG A 83 -13.59 1.24 -2.87
CA ARG A 83 -12.58 2.29 -2.61
C ARG A 83 -11.15 1.77 -2.80
N VAL A 84 -10.79 0.64 -2.18
CA VAL A 84 -9.40 0.16 -2.20
C VAL A 84 -9.08 -0.53 -3.52
N TRP A 85 -9.78 -1.62 -3.85
CA TRP A 85 -9.50 -2.44 -5.03
C TRP A 85 -9.38 -1.66 -6.35
N PRO A 86 -10.28 -0.71 -6.69
CA PRO A 86 -10.22 -0.02 -7.98
C PRO A 86 -9.04 0.96 -8.13
N THR A 87 -8.32 1.24 -7.03
CA THR A 87 -7.21 2.20 -7.00
C THR A 87 -5.84 1.53 -6.92
N VAL A 88 -5.81 0.21 -6.75
CA VAL A 88 -4.59 -0.60 -6.70
C VAL A 88 -4.42 -1.33 -8.01
N GLU A 89 -3.31 -1.09 -8.69
CA GLU A 89 -2.93 -1.81 -9.89
C GLU A 89 -2.33 -3.17 -9.53
N ILE A 90 -3.07 -4.24 -9.87
CA ILE A 90 -2.59 -5.60 -9.65
C ILE A 90 -1.58 -5.98 -10.71
N VAL A 91 -0.36 -6.27 -10.26
CA VAL A 91 0.75 -6.60 -11.15
C VAL A 91 0.79 -8.08 -11.47
N THR A 92 1.23 -8.43 -12.68
CA THR A 92 1.57 -9.82 -13.00
C THR A 92 2.86 -10.19 -12.26
N ILE A 93 3.02 -11.47 -11.90
CA ILE A 93 4.25 -11.94 -11.25
C ILE A 93 5.07 -12.73 -12.25
N THR A 94 6.23 -12.19 -12.60
CA THR A 94 7.22 -12.87 -13.43
C THR A 94 7.95 -14.00 -12.70
N PRO A 95 8.54 -14.99 -13.41
CA PRO A 95 9.43 -16.00 -12.82
C PRO A 95 10.59 -15.41 -12.01
N ARG A 96 11.06 -14.21 -12.38
CA ARG A 96 12.09 -13.48 -11.65
C ARG A 96 11.57 -12.99 -10.30
N ALA A 97 10.39 -12.38 -10.27
CA ALA A 97 9.75 -11.95 -9.02
C ALA A 97 9.46 -13.13 -8.09
N TRP A 98 9.02 -14.29 -8.62
CA TRP A 98 8.85 -15.51 -7.83
C TRP A 98 10.15 -15.98 -7.17
N ARG A 99 11.25 -16.02 -7.93
CA ARG A 99 12.57 -16.36 -7.40
C ARG A 99 13.01 -15.37 -6.32
N ARG A 100 12.83 -14.06 -6.58
CA ARG A 100 13.25 -13.03 -5.64
C ARG A 100 12.45 -13.06 -4.34
N ALA A 101 11.14 -13.32 -4.40
CA ALA A 101 10.32 -13.52 -3.22
C ALA A 101 10.79 -14.71 -2.38
N TRP A 102 11.19 -15.82 -3.02
CA TRP A 102 11.75 -16.97 -2.33
C TRP A 102 13.12 -16.68 -1.68
N GLU A 103 13.98 -15.90 -2.35
CA GLU A 103 15.26 -15.44 -1.77
C GLU A 103 15.02 -14.59 -0.52
N TRP A 104 14.12 -13.61 -0.60
CA TRP A 104 13.68 -12.82 0.57
C TRP A 104 13.16 -13.72 1.69
N ALA A 105 12.30 -14.69 1.39
CA ALA A 105 11.77 -15.60 2.41
C ALA A 105 12.89 -16.42 3.08
N ARG A 106 13.91 -16.85 2.32
CA ARG A 106 15.06 -17.55 2.88
C ARG A 106 15.94 -16.67 3.75
N GLU A 107 16.25 -15.47 3.28
CA GLU A 107 17.06 -14.48 4.00
C GLU A 107 16.38 -14.08 5.32
N MET A 108 15.05 -13.96 5.32
CA MET A 108 14.24 -13.59 6.49
C MET A 108 13.80 -14.80 7.34
N ASN A 109 14.25 -16.01 7.00
CA ASN A 109 13.84 -17.27 7.64
C ASN A 109 12.30 -17.43 7.77
N ARG A 110 11.57 -17.10 6.70
CA ARG A 110 10.11 -17.22 6.59
C ARG A 110 9.73 -18.50 5.85
N ALA A 111 8.67 -19.15 6.33
CA ALA A 111 8.16 -20.38 5.72
C ALA A 111 7.35 -20.14 4.43
N GLY A 112 6.75 -18.96 4.28
CA GLY A 112 5.89 -18.60 3.16
C GLY A 112 6.40 -17.38 2.41
N ILE A 113 5.96 -17.24 1.16
CA ILE A 113 6.40 -16.16 0.26
C ILE A 113 5.42 -14.99 0.14
N TYR A 114 4.26 -15.03 0.80
CA TYR A 114 3.20 -14.03 0.61
C TYR A 114 3.70 -12.61 0.92
N ASP A 115 4.18 -12.38 2.14
CA ASP A 115 4.73 -11.08 2.55
C ASP A 115 5.93 -10.67 1.66
N THR A 116 6.80 -11.63 1.34
CA THR A 116 8.01 -11.38 0.56
C THR A 116 7.76 -11.17 -0.92
N LEU A 117 6.57 -11.51 -1.41
CA LEU A 117 6.16 -11.23 -2.78
C LEU A 117 5.84 -9.75 -2.97
N TYR A 118 5.34 -9.06 -1.93
CA TYR A 118 5.25 -7.60 -1.95
C TYR A 118 6.63 -6.96 -2.04
N LEU A 119 7.61 -7.45 -1.27
CA LEU A 119 9.00 -6.98 -1.34
C LEU A 119 9.60 -7.17 -2.73
N ALA A 120 9.44 -8.35 -3.31
CA ALA A 120 9.93 -8.64 -4.65
C ALA A 120 9.28 -7.75 -5.72
N VAL A 121 7.96 -7.50 -5.62
CA VAL A 121 7.25 -6.58 -6.52
C VAL A 121 7.73 -5.14 -6.35
N ALA A 122 7.91 -4.66 -5.12
CA ALA A 122 8.37 -3.31 -4.84
C ALA A 122 9.78 -3.08 -5.37
N GLU A 123 10.70 -4.01 -5.08
CA GLU A 123 12.07 -4.02 -5.58
C GLU A 123 12.08 -4.08 -7.12
N ALA A 124 11.24 -4.95 -7.70
CA ALA A 124 11.07 -5.09 -9.14
C ALA A 124 10.35 -3.90 -9.83
N ALA A 125 9.81 -2.94 -9.09
CA ALA A 125 9.16 -1.77 -9.67
C ALA A 125 9.92 -0.48 -9.37
N GLY A 126 10.95 -0.55 -8.52
CA GLY A 126 11.54 0.65 -7.90
C GLY A 126 10.52 1.44 -7.09
N ALA A 127 9.56 0.75 -6.47
CA ALA A 127 8.49 1.34 -5.68
C ALA A 127 8.88 1.46 -4.21
N GLU A 128 8.33 2.46 -3.50
CA GLU A 128 8.36 2.42 -2.04
C GLU A 128 7.41 1.34 -1.54
N PHE A 129 7.89 0.48 -0.65
CA PHE A 129 7.08 -0.53 0.02
C PHE A 129 6.54 0.00 1.35
N TRP A 130 5.21 0.01 1.50
CA TRP A 130 4.53 0.47 2.70
C TRP A 130 3.79 -0.68 3.39
N THR A 131 4.10 -0.89 4.67
CA THR A 131 3.50 -1.92 5.53
C THR A 131 3.15 -1.36 6.90
N THR A 132 2.23 -2.04 7.59
CA THR A 132 1.97 -1.84 9.02
C THR A 132 2.38 -3.07 9.85
N ASP A 133 2.91 -4.12 9.20
CA ASP A 133 3.39 -5.31 9.87
C ASP A 133 4.80 -5.09 10.43
N GLU A 134 4.87 -4.72 11.70
CA GLU A 134 6.14 -4.57 12.39
C GLU A 134 6.94 -5.87 12.47
N ASN A 135 6.29 -7.04 12.45
CA ASN A 135 7.02 -8.31 12.46
C ASN A 135 7.71 -8.54 11.11
N LEU A 136 7.11 -8.09 10.01
CA LEU A 136 7.73 -8.13 8.69
C LEU A 136 9.01 -7.28 8.69
N VAL A 137 8.92 -6.05 9.19
CA VAL A 137 10.06 -5.12 9.27
C VAL A 137 11.14 -5.65 10.21
N ARG A 138 10.77 -6.15 11.40
CA ARG A 138 11.73 -6.80 12.32
C ARG A 138 12.43 -8.01 11.69
N ALA A 139 11.73 -8.80 10.88
CA ALA A 139 12.34 -9.92 10.19
C ALA A 139 13.30 -9.48 9.06
N LEU A 140 13.03 -8.35 8.40
CA LEU A 140 13.97 -7.75 7.45
C LEU A 140 15.26 -7.32 8.16
N GLU A 141 15.12 -6.60 9.28
CA GLU A 141 16.27 -6.15 10.08
C GLU A 141 17.09 -7.32 10.64
N ALA A 142 16.42 -8.41 11.04
CA ALA A 142 17.07 -9.62 11.54
C ALA A 142 17.81 -10.42 10.46
N GLY A 143 17.54 -10.19 9.17
CA GLY A 143 18.16 -10.88 8.04
C GLY A 143 19.66 -10.59 7.84
N GLY A 144 20.25 -9.71 8.66
CA GLY A 144 21.67 -9.41 8.65
C GLY A 144 22.09 -8.30 7.68
N TRP A 145 21.11 -7.59 7.09
CA TRP A 145 21.31 -6.48 6.16
C TRP A 145 20.60 -5.22 6.69
N PRO A 146 21.07 -4.01 6.32
CA PRO A 146 20.33 -2.78 6.61
C PRO A 146 18.93 -2.85 5.97
N LEU A 147 17.94 -2.31 6.66
CA LEU A 147 16.60 -2.16 6.08
C LEU A 147 16.71 -1.39 4.76
N PRO A 148 16.16 -1.90 3.64
CA PRO A 148 16.24 -1.21 2.37
C PRO A 148 15.59 0.18 2.46
N ASP A 149 16.21 1.17 1.81
CA ASP A 149 15.81 2.59 1.85
C ASP A 149 14.47 2.87 1.17
N TRP A 150 13.86 1.87 0.52
CA TRP A 150 12.54 1.91 -0.08
C TRP A 150 11.46 1.26 0.81
N VAL A 151 11.82 0.67 1.96
CA VAL A 151 10.84 0.10 2.91
C VAL A 151 10.38 1.17 3.91
N ARG A 152 9.08 1.20 4.18
CA ARG A 152 8.40 2.16 5.06
C ARG A 152 7.47 1.41 6.00
N LEU A 153 7.73 1.52 7.30
CA LEU A 153 6.75 1.16 8.31
C LEU A 153 5.83 2.36 8.52
N ALA A 154 4.53 2.19 8.27
CA ALA A 154 3.55 3.21 8.57
C ALA A 154 3.37 3.31 10.10
N THR A 155 4.15 4.17 10.74
CA THR A 155 3.96 4.56 12.14
C THR A 155 3.07 5.79 12.21
N GLY A 156 2.16 5.86 13.19
CA GLY A 156 1.14 6.91 13.27
C GLY A 156 1.77 8.30 13.20
N CYS A 157 1.20 9.17 12.38
CA CYS A 157 1.70 10.51 12.06
C CYS A 157 2.99 10.53 11.21
N ALA A 158 2.99 9.89 10.03
CA ALA A 158 3.95 10.24 9.00
C ALA A 158 3.42 11.46 8.22
N SER A 159 4.03 12.64 8.42
CA SER A 159 3.96 13.71 7.42
C SER A 159 4.54 13.18 6.11
N PRO A 160 3.97 13.54 4.95
CA PRO A 160 4.53 13.10 3.68
C PRO A 160 5.98 13.61 3.53
N PRO A 161 6.88 12.83 2.92
CA PRO A 161 8.25 13.28 2.71
C PRO A 161 8.24 14.56 1.85
N GLY A 162 8.65 15.69 2.44
CA GLY A 162 8.82 16.97 1.75
C GLY A 162 8.31 18.25 2.44
N GLU A 163 7.68 18.21 3.62
CA GLU A 163 7.10 19.41 4.26
C GLU A 163 8.01 20.14 5.26
N ALA A 164 9.33 20.14 5.05
CA ALA A 164 10.22 21.06 5.78
C ALA A 164 10.16 22.46 5.10
N GLY A 165 9.23 23.30 5.54
CA GLY A 165 9.32 24.76 5.35
C GLY A 165 8.17 25.41 4.57
N ARG A 166 7.00 25.57 5.20
CA ARG A 166 6.12 26.73 4.94
C ARG A 166 5.47 27.20 6.24
N PRO A 167 5.43 28.53 6.52
CA PRO A 167 4.73 29.03 7.69
C PRO A 167 3.22 28.90 7.51
N SER A 168 2.56 28.56 8.62
CA SER A 168 1.12 28.39 8.77
C SER A 168 0.35 29.64 8.34
N ARG A 169 -0.73 29.45 7.58
CA ARG A 169 -1.79 30.46 7.41
C ARG A 169 -3.11 29.91 7.94
N GLU A 170 -3.75 30.75 8.74
CA GLU A 170 -4.99 30.54 9.47
C GLU A 170 -6.16 30.00 8.64
N ALA A 171 -7.00 29.23 9.33
CA ALA A 171 -8.22 28.63 8.86
C ALA A 171 -9.35 29.66 8.63
N ALA A 172 -10.16 29.41 7.59
CA ALA A 172 -11.54 29.86 7.54
C ALA A 172 -12.41 28.82 6.80
N PRO A 173 -13.68 28.61 7.20
CA PRO A 173 -14.45 27.43 6.85
C PRO A 173 -15.36 27.66 5.63
N ARG A 174 -15.63 26.62 4.81
CA ARG A 174 -16.86 26.53 4.00
C ARG A 174 -17.33 25.10 3.80
N LEU A 175 -18.57 24.87 4.23
CA LEU A 175 -19.44 23.77 3.82
C LEU A 175 -19.67 23.77 2.30
N GLY A 176 -19.73 22.58 1.70
CA GLY A 176 -20.21 22.35 0.34
C GLY A 176 -20.30 20.85 0.05
N ALA A 177 -21.51 20.35 -0.18
CA ALA A 177 -21.88 18.95 -0.39
C ALA A 177 -21.09 18.22 -1.51
N PRO A 178 -20.95 16.87 -1.46
CA PRO A 178 -20.20 16.13 -2.45
C PRO A 178 -20.98 16.03 -3.77
N ARG A 179 -20.42 16.61 -4.83
CA ARG A 179 -20.80 16.27 -6.21
C ARG A 179 -20.00 15.04 -6.63
N HIS A 180 -20.63 13.87 -6.60
CA HIS A 180 -20.08 12.66 -7.19
C HIS A 180 -19.96 12.85 -8.70
N ARG A 181 -18.73 13.04 -9.19
CA ARG A 181 -18.41 12.86 -10.60
C ARG A 181 -17.56 11.60 -10.69
N VAL A 182 -18.20 10.49 -11.03
CA VAL A 182 -17.50 9.28 -11.48
C VAL A 182 -16.74 9.66 -12.74
N ARG A 183 -15.44 9.95 -12.61
CA ARG A 183 -14.55 10.00 -13.77
C ARG A 183 -14.30 8.56 -14.18
N ARG A 184 -14.73 8.22 -15.40
CA ARG A 184 -14.24 7.01 -16.09
C ARG A 184 -12.71 7.05 -16.10
N ALA A 185 -12.09 5.98 -15.60
CA ALA A 185 -10.67 5.74 -15.80
C ALA A 185 -10.40 5.61 -17.31
N ALA A 186 -9.75 6.62 -17.86
CA ALA A 186 -9.04 6.54 -19.12
C ALA A 186 -7.65 7.13 -18.85
N GLN A 187 -6.80 6.33 -18.22
CA GLN A 187 -5.36 6.54 -18.19
C GLN A 187 -4.73 5.17 -18.30
N VAL A 188 -4.38 4.80 -19.53
CA VAL A 188 -3.37 3.78 -19.77
C VAL A 188 -2.06 4.39 -19.27
N GLY A 189 -1.72 4.13 -18.01
CA GLY A 189 -0.38 4.37 -17.49
C GLY A 189 0.63 3.59 -18.34
N ARG A 190 1.88 4.05 -18.41
CA ARG A 190 2.94 3.26 -19.06
C ARG A 190 2.92 1.85 -18.49
N PRO A 191 2.99 0.80 -19.33
CA PRO A 191 3.07 -0.56 -18.84
C PRO A 191 4.20 -0.63 -17.82
N LEU A 192 3.93 -1.30 -16.71
CA LEU A 192 5.02 -1.68 -15.82
C LEU A 192 6.07 -2.40 -16.66
N PRO A 193 7.35 -2.22 -16.35
CA PRO A 193 8.40 -2.86 -17.12
C PRO A 193 8.16 -4.37 -17.24
N ASP A 194 8.60 -5.01 -18.34
CA ASP A 194 8.40 -6.44 -18.63
C ASP A 194 9.01 -7.40 -17.57
N TRP A 195 9.61 -6.88 -16.51
CA TRP A 195 10.24 -7.60 -15.41
C TRP A 195 9.46 -7.54 -14.08
N VAL A 196 8.25 -6.95 -14.07
CA VAL A 196 7.26 -7.11 -12.98
C VAL A 196 6.39 -8.32 -13.27
#